data_AF-A0A1J3GNE5-F1
#
_entry.id   AF-A0A1J3GNE5-F1
#
_cell.length_a   1.000
_cell.length_b   1.000
_cell.length_c   1.000
_cell.angle_alpha   90.00
_cell.angle_beta   90.00
_cell.angle_gamma   90.00
#
_symmetry.space_group_name_H-M   'P 1'
#
loop_
_entity.id
_entity.type
_entity.pdbx_description
1 polymer ?
#
loop_
_entity_poly.entity_id
_entity_poly.type
_entity_poly.pdbx_seq_one_letter_code
_entity_poly.pdbx_strand_id
1 'polypeptide(L)'
;MEHKKSYVLVALFALLLLTDIVIALSDGGKGNGNDVKGNEVQVDKAGNGNGNGPKDKEKEKKDKEDKEKMDKEKKEKEKKDKEEKEKKDKEKKEKEKKDKEDKEKKDKERKEKEKKEKERKEKEKKDKEESEAAARYRILLPLPTGQELAICQARSACYYKVLVCPRECPHRRPTKNKDTKSCFIDCTSKCEATCKWRKTNCNGYGSLCYDPRFVGGDGVMFYFHGSKDGNFAIVSDNNLQINAHFIGTRPVGRTRDYTWVQALNVMFENHKLVIAANRVTQWDEKADAFTIRYDGELITLPEDEQSEWRAISGQKREIVIERTDERNSVRVLVSGLVQMDIKVRPIGKEENRVHNYQLPKDDAFAHLETQFKFLDLSELVEGVLGKTYRPDYVSSAKTGVPMPVMGGEDKYQTPSLFSPTCRLCRFKPQDVSFSADI
;
A
#
# COMPACT_ATOMS: atom_id res chain seq x y z
N MET A 1 -34.39 -43.76 15.50
CA MET A 1 -34.65 -44.96 14.68
C MET A 1 -35.25 -44.49 13.37
N GLU A 2 -34.61 -44.92 12.27
CA GLU A 2 -35.03 -44.97 10.86
C GLU A 2 -35.81 -43.82 10.18
N HIS A 3 -35.22 -43.24 9.11
CA HIS A 3 -35.46 -43.58 7.69
C HIS A 3 -34.66 -42.61 6.78
N LYS A 4 -33.63 -43.03 6.01
CA LYS A 4 -33.66 -43.52 4.59
C LYS A 4 -34.52 -42.60 3.69
N LYS A 5 -34.10 -42.02 2.54
CA LYS A 5 -33.35 -42.44 1.33
C LYS A 5 -32.91 -41.12 0.60
N SER A 6 -31.99 -40.98 -0.37
CA SER A 6 -31.64 -41.82 -1.53
C SER A 6 -30.35 -41.28 -2.21
N TYR A 7 -29.66 -42.19 -2.90
CA TYR A 7 -28.42 -42.10 -3.68
C TYR A 7 -28.55 -41.32 -5.02
N VAL A 8 -27.38 -41.16 -5.72
CA VAL A 8 -27.12 -41.04 -7.20
C VAL A 8 -26.52 -39.66 -7.59
N LEU A 9 -25.35 -39.45 -8.23
CA LEU A 9 -24.38 -40.27 -9.00
C LEU A 9 -23.08 -39.45 -9.35
N VAL A 10 -21.94 -40.15 -9.57
CA VAL A 10 -20.70 -39.82 -10.37
C VAL A 10 -19.72 -38.76 -9.81
N ALA A 11 -18.46 -39.01 -9.37
CA ALA A 11 -17.36 -39.95 -9.68
C ALA A 11 -16.57 -39.72 -10.99
N LEU A 12 -15.36 -39.16 -10.84
CA LEU A 12 -14.11 -39.39 -11.61
C LEU A 12 -14.03 -38.94 -13.08
N PHE A 13 -13.11 -38.00 -13.36
CA PHE A 13 -12.20 -38.12 -14.51
C PHE A 13 -10.80 -37.61 -14.15
N ALA A 14 -9.82 -38.35 -14.65
CA ALA A 14 -8.48 -38.50 -14.12
C ALA A 14 -7.39 -37.71 -14.88
N LEU A 15 -6.21 -37.79 -14.27
CA LEU A 15 -4.90 -37.19 -14.54
C LEU A 15 -4.15 -37.78 -15.78
N LEU A 16 -3.22 -36.96 -16.33
CA LEU A 16 -1.96 -37.28 -17.07
C LEU A 16 -2.07 -37.66 -18.57
N LEU A 17 -1.17 -37.29 -19.51
CA LEU A 17 0.30 -37.13 -19.50
C LEU A 17 0.82 -36.06 -20.52
N LEU A 18 2.07 -35.66 -20.27
CA LEU A 18 3.03 -34.82 -21.01
C LEU A 18 3.50 -35.41 -22.36
N THR A 19 3.98 -34.56 -23.30
CA THR A 19 5.41 -34.46 -23.73
C THR A 19 5.60 -33.59 -25.01
N ASP A 20 6.61 -32.71 -24.95
CA ASP A 20 7.61 -32.32 -25.98
C ASP A 20 7.20 -31.56 -27.26
N ILE A 21 7.97 -30.64 -27.88
CA ILE A 21 9.14 -29.75 -27.63
C ILE A 21 9.45 -29.17 -29.05
N VAL A 22 9.94 -27.92 -29.22
CA VAL A 22 10.94 -27.66 -30.30
C VAL A 22 10.78 -26.51 -31.32
N ILE A 23 11.25 -25.29 -31.02
CA ILE A 23 11.82 -24.17 -31.85
C ILE A 23 11.67 -24.16 -33.41
N ALA A 24 11.33 -22.99 -33.96
CA ALA A 24 12.07 -22.37 -35.09
C ALA A 24 11.88 -20.84 -35.17
N LEU A 25 13.00 -20.15 -35.37
CA LEU A 25 13.23 -18.71 -35.39
C LEU A 25 12.93 -18.06 -36.76
N SER A 26 12.65 -16.76 -36.67
CA SER A 26 12.94 -15.65 -37.59
C SER A 26 13.89 -15.94 -38.77
N ASP A 27 13.51 -15.50 -39.98
CA ASP A 27 14.37 -14.57 -40.72
C ASP A 27 13.57 -13.69 -41.70
N GLY A 28 14.05 -12.47 -41.89
CA GLY A 28 13.35 -11.39 -42.58
C GLY A 28 13.77 -11.14 -44.04
N GLY A 29 13.27 -10.02 -44.56
CA GLY A 29 14.04 -9.18 -45.48
C GLY A 29 13.59 -9.15 -46.94
N LYS A 30 13.03 -7.99 -47.30
CA LYS A 30 13.28 -7.19 -48.53
C LYS A 30 12.93 -7.77 -49.91
N GLY A 31 12.05 -7.03 -50.59
CA GLY A 31 12.50 -6.19 -51.71
C GLY A 31 11.91 -6.49 -53.09
N ASN A 32 11.16 -5.50 -53.60
CA ASN A 32 11.04 -5.00 -54.98
C ASN A 32 11.19 -5.93 -56.20
N GLY A 33 10.30 -5.71 -57.18
CA GLY A 33 10.71 -5.70 -58.59
C GLY A 33 9.70 -6.23 -59.60
N ASN A 34 8.90 -5.29 -60.15
CA ASN A 34 8.38 -5.16 -61.51
C ASN A 34 8.39 -6.30 -62.56
N ASP A 35 7.27 -6.29 -63.29
CA ASP A 35 7.11 -6.33 -64.75
C ASP A 35 7.40 -7.61 -65.58
N VAL A 36 6.27 -8.17 -66.08
CA VAL A 36 5.88 -8.28 -67.50
C VAL A 36 6.73 -9.13 -68.48
N LYS A 37 5.95 -9.94 -69.24
CA LYS A 37 6.09 -10.48 -70.61
C LYS A 37 6.80 -11.84 -70.81
N GLY A 38 6.16 -12.66 -71.66
CA GLY A 38 6.89 -13.46 -72.65
C GLY A 38 6.38 -14.88 -72.92
N ASN A 39 5.33 -14.97 -73.73
CA ASN A 39 5.02 -15.96 -74.78
C ASN A 39 5.92 -17.21 -75.03
N GLU A 40 5.23 -18.36 -75.17
CA GLU A 40 5.09 -19.22 -76.38
C GLU A 40 5.98 -20.46 -76.70
N VAL A 41 5.27 -21.44 -77.32
CA VAL A 41 5.63 -22.58 -78.22
C VAL A 41 6.37 -23.80 -77.58
N GLN A 42 6.17 -25.09 -77.92
CA GLN A 42 5.71 -25.71 -79.18
C GLN A 42 5.22 -27.18 -79.08
N VAL A 43 4.24 -27.44 -79.97
CA VAL A 43 3.67 -28.62 -80.68
C VAL A 43 4.54 -29.89 -80.86
N ASP A 44 3.91 -31.08 -80.83
CA ASP A 44 3.99 -32.12 -81.90
C ASP A 44 2.92 -33.24 -81.78
N LYS A 45 2.84 -34.09 -82.83
CA LYS A 45 1.63 -34.49 -83.58
C LYS A 45 1.41 -36.02 -83.63
N ALA A 46 0.17 -36.39 -84.01
CA ALA A 46 -0.24 -37.53 -84.88
C ALA A 46 -0.68 -38.89 -84.29
N GLY A 47 -1.77 -39.43 -84.86
CA GLY A 47 -2.18 -40.85 -84.79
C GLY A 47 -3.63 -41.08 -85.27
N ASN A 48 -3.79 -41.75 -86.41
CA ASN A 48 -5.02 -41.96 -87.21
C ASN A 48 -5.75 -43.29 -86.84
N GLY A 49 -7.06 -43.42 -87.11
CA GLY A 49 -7.77 -44.71 -87.03
C GLY A 49 -9.30 -44.62 -87.21
N ASN A 50 -9.81 -45.31 -88.24
CA ASN A 50 -11.18 -45.24 -88.81
C ASN A 50 -12.09 -46.38 -88.28
N GLY A 51 -13.43 -46.22 -88.25
CA GLY A 51 -14.38 -47.33 -88.02
C GLY A 51 -15.87 -46.94 -87.82
N ASN A 52 -16.75 -47.45 -88.70
CA ASN A 52 -18.20 -47.21 -88.81
C ASN A 52 -19.10 -47.87 -87.73
N GLY A 53 -20.28 -47.27 -87.48
CA GLY A 53 -21.54 -48.01 -87.20
C GLY A 53 -22.34 -47.60 -85.94
N PRO A 54 -23.69 -47.67 -85.96
CA PRO A 54 -24.59 -46.69 -85.33
C PRO A 54 -25.24 -47.18 -84.02
N LYS A 55 -25.78 -46.24 -83.21
CA LYS A 55 -26.79 -46.34 -82.11
C LYS A 55 -26.51 -45.19 -81.11
N ASP A 56 -27.41 -44.43 -80.52
CA ASP A 56 -28.86 -44.38 -80.47
C ASP A 56 -29.26 -43.00 -79.91
N LYS A 57 -30.39 -42.46 -80.39
CA LYS A 57 -31.00 -41.16 -80.02
C LYS A 57 -31.54 -41.09 -78.57
N GLU A 58 -31.02 -41.91 -77.66
CA GLU A 58 -31.44 -41.97 -76.25
C GLU A 58 -30.51 -41.17 -75.31
N LYS A 59 -29.27 -40.92 -75.71
CA LYS A 59 -28.27 -40.21 -74.87
C LYS A 59 -28.52 -38.70 -74.79
N GLU A 60 -29.00 -38.10 -75.87
CA GLU A 60 -29.25 -36.64 -75.95
C GLU A 60 -30.47 -36.17 -75.13
N LYS A 61 -31.45 -37.04 -74.87
CA LYS A 61 -32.62 -36.70 -74.03
C LYS A 61 -32.30 -36.78 -72.54
N LYS A 62 -31.50 -37.79 -72.15
CA LYS A 62 -31.06 -38.01 -70.76
C LYS A 62 -30.07 -36.93 -70.29
N ASP A 63 -29.13 -36.53 -71.15
CA ASP A 63 -28.17 -35.45 -70.86
C ASP A 63 -28.85 -34.08 -70.69
N LYS A 64 -30.04 -33.87 -71.28
CA LYS A 64 -30.83 -32.63 -71.15
C LYS A 64 -31.67 -32.60 -69.88
N GLU A 65 -32.28 -33.72 -69.48
CA GLU A 65 -33.00 -33.88 -68.20
C GLU A 65 -32.06 -33.82 -66.99
N ASP A 66 -30.88 -34.43 -67.08
CA ASP A 66 -29.87 -34.40 -66.01
C ASP A 66 -29.29 -32.99 -65.82
N LYS A 67 -29.13 -32.22 -66.91
CA LYS A 67 -28.71 -30.80 -66.87
C LYS A 67 -29.78 -29.89 -66.26
N GLU A 68 -31.06 -30.08 -66.56
CA GLU A 68 -32.16 -29.34 -65.93
C GLU A 68 -32.30 -29.65 -64.43
N LYS A 69 -32.12 -30.93 -64.04
CA LYS A 69 -32.08 -31.30 -62.61
C LYS A 69 -30.89 -30.68 -61.89
N MET A 70 -29.70 -30.72 -62.49
CA MET A 70 -28.50 -30.07 -61.92
C MET A 70 -28.67 -28.56 -61.76
N ASP A 71 -29.24 -27.87 -62.76
CA ASP A 71 -29.47 -26.42 -62.69
C ASP A 71 -30.54 -26.05 -61.64
N LYS A 72 -31.53 -26.93 -61.42
CA LYS A 72 -32.55 -26.75 -60.37
C LYS A 72 -31.98 -26.99 -58.96
N GLU A 73 -31.16 -28.01 -58.78
CA GLU A 73 -30.44 -28.29 -57.52
C GLU A 73 -29.45 -27.17 -57.18
N LYS A 74 -28.75 -26.64 -58.18
CA LYS A 74 -27.80 -25.53 -58.01
C LYS A 74 -28.52 -24.24 -57.59
N LYS A 75 -29.70 -23.97 -58.16
CA LYS A 75 -30.57 -22.85 -57.74
C LYS A 75 -31.13 -23.02 -56.33
N GLU A 76 -31.54 -24.22 -55.94
CA GLU A 76 -32.00 -24.48 -54.56
C GLU A 76 -30.85 -24.34 -53.55
N LYS A 77 -29.66 -24.82 -53.89
CA LYS A 77 -28.47 -24.69 -53.05
C LYS A 77 -28.04 -23.23 -52.89
N GLU A 78 -28.02 -22.45 -53.97
CA GLU A 78 -27.77 -20.99 -53.88
C GLU A 78 -28.80 -20.27 -53.01
N LYS A 79 -30.08 -20.66 -53.09
CA LYS A 79 -31.15 -20.07 -52.27
C LYS A 79 -30.94 -20.38 -50.78
N LYS A 80 -30.57 -21.63 -50.47
CA LYS A 80 -30.32 -22.11 -49.11
C LYS A 80 -29.07 -21.47 -48.50
N ASP A 81 -27.99 -21.36 -49.28
CA ASP A 81 -26.75 -20.69 -48.89
C ASP A 81 -26.99 -19.19 -48.61
N LYS A 82 -27.89 -18.55 -49.37
CA LYS A 82 -28.27 -17.15 -49.19
C LYS A 82 -29.10 -16.93 -47.91
N GLU A 83 -30.06 -17.81 -47.61
CA GLU A 83 -30.81 -17.79 -46.34
C GLU A 83 -29.93 -18.06 -45.12
N GLU A 84 -28.97 -18.98 -45.24
CA GLU A 84 -28.05 -19.30 -44.15
C GLU A 84 -27.07 -18.14 -43.87
N LYS A 85 -26.63 -17.46 -44.93
CA LYS A 85 -25.81 -16.23 -44.81
C LYS A 85 -26.59 -15.08 -44.17
N GLU A 86 -27.86 -14.87 -44.54
CA GLU A 86 -28.72 -13.86 -43.91
C GLU A 86 -28.96 -14.15 -42.43
N LYS A 87 -29.17 -15.40 -42.04
CA LYS A 87 -29.28 -15.80 -40.63
C LYS A 87 -28.00 -15.51 -39.85
N LYS A 88 -26.83 -15.89 -40.39
CA LYS A 88 -25.52 -15.62 -39.77
C LYS A 88 -25.26 -14.12 -39.61
N ASP A 89 -25.59 -13.31 -40.62
CA ASP A 89 -25.40 -11.86 -40.57
C ASP A 89 -26.33 -11.20 -39.54
N LYS A 90 -27.56 -11.72 -39.38
CA LYS A 90 -28.52 -11.25 -38.37
C LYS A 90 -28.07 -11.60 -36.95
N GLU A 91 -27.58 -12.82 -36.74
CA GLU A 91 -27.05 -13.29 -35.45
C GLU A 91 -25.78 -12.54 -35.04
N LYS A 92 -24.89 -12.24 -36.01
CA LYS A 92 -23.70 -11.42 -35.79
C LYS A 92 -24.05 -9.97 -35.40
N LYS A 93 -25.06 -9.38 -36.04
CA LYS A 93 -25.58 -8.04 -35.68
C LYS A 93 -26.20 -8.01 -34.29
N GLU A 94 -26.94 -9.05 -33.89
CA GLU A 94 -27.49 -9.15 -32.53
C GLU A 94 -26.40 -9.28 -31.47
N LYS A 95 -25.36 -10.08 -31.75
CA LYS A 95 -24.21 -10.24 -30.85
C LYS A 95 -23.43 -8.94 -30.68
N GLU A 96 -23.12 -8.24 -31.78
CA GLU A 96 -22.46 -6.92 -31.73
C GLU A 96 -23.29 -5.89 -30.95
N LYS A 97 -24.62 -5.91 -31.07
CA LYS A 97 -25.51 -5.01 -30.34
C LYS A 97 -25.50 -5.28 -28.84
N LYS A 98 -25.51 -6.56 -28.45
CA LYS A 98 -25.43 -7.01 -27.05
C LYS A 98 -24.07 -6.69 -26.43
N ASP A 99 -22.98 -6.92 -27.15
CA ASP A 99 -21.63 -6.59 -26.69
C ASP A 99 -21.45 -5.06 -26.48
N LYS A 100 -22.10 -4.24 -27.33
CA LYS A 100 -22.14 -2.78 -27.16
C LYS A 100 -22.90 -2.34 -25.91
N GLU A 101 -24.08 -2.92 -25.67
CA GLU A 101 -24.89 -2.64 -24.47
C GLU A 101 -24.17 -3.06 -23.18
N ASP A 102 -23.51 -4.22 -23.17
CA ASP A 102 -22.76 -4.70 -22.01
C ASP A 102 -21.53 -3.83 -21.72
N LYS A 103 -20.86 -3.33 -22.77
CA LYS A 103 -19.75 -2.38 -22.64
C LYS A 103 -20.23 -1.02 -22.10
N GLU A 104 -21.35 -0.49 -22.60
CA GLU A 104 -21.95 0.74 -22.08
C GLU A 104 -22.38 0.62 -20.61
N LYS A 105 -22.96 -0.53 -20.22
CA LYS A 105 -23.31 -0.80 -18.82
C LYS A 105 -22.07 -0.81 -17.92
N LYS A 106 -21.00 -1.53 -18.32
CA LYS A 106 -19.74 -1.55 -17.55
C LYS A 106 -19.10 -0.17 -17.44
N ASP A 107 -19.10 0.62 -18.51
CA ASP A 107 -18.54 1.97 -18.50
C ASP A 107 -19.37 2.92 -17.60
N LYS A 108 -20.71 2.78 -17.58
CA LYS A 108 -21.56 3.51 -16.64
C LYS A 108 -21.27 3.14 -15.18
N GLU A 109 -21.18 1.85 -14.89
CA GLU A 109 -20.93 1.36 -13.53
C GLU A 109 -19.55 1.81 -13.00
N ARG A 110 -18.53 1.80 -13.87
CA ARG A 110 -17.19 2.31 -13.55
C ARG A 110 -17.21 3.81 -13.26
N LYS A 111 -17.87 4.61 -14.10
CA LYS A 111 -18.00 6.06 -13.89
C LYS A 111 -18.74 6.40 -12.59
N GLU A 112 -19.75 5.61 -12.23
CA GLU A 112 -20.47 5.80 -10.97
C GLU A 112 -19.61 5.48 -9.75
N LYS A 113 -18.81 4.41 -9.81
CA LYS A 113 -17.84 4.07 -8.75
C LYS A 113 -16.77 5.15 -8.59
N GLU A 114 -16.18 5.62 -9.69
CA GLU A 114 -15.19 6.72 -9.67
C GLU A 114 -15.79 8.01 -9.10
N LYS A 115 -17.05 8.32 -9.41
CA LYS A 115 -17.74 9.49 -8.85
C LYS A 115 -17.98 9.36 -7.34
N LYS A 116 -18.50 8.22 -6.88
CA LYS A 116 -18.72 7.94 -5.46
C LYS A 116 -17.43 7.96 -4.64
N GLU A 117 -16.35 7.42 -5.20
CA GLU A 117 -15.02 7.45 -4.58
C GLU A 117 -14.48 8.89 -4.49
N LYS A 118 -14.66 9.70 -5.55
CA LYS A 118 -14.27 11.12 -5.54
C LYS A 118 -15.05 11.92 -4.50
N GLU A 119 -16.37 11.75 -4.41
CA GLU A 119 -17.21 12.39 -3.41
C GLU A 119 -16.82 11.98 -1.98
N ARG A 120 -16.50 10.69 -1.75
CA ARG A 120 -16.03 10.21 -0.46
C ARG A 120 -14.65 10.79 -0.10
N LYS A 121 -13.71 10.85 -1.03
CA LYS A 121 -12.39 11.45 -0.82
C LYS A 121 -12.46 12.96 -0.57
N GLU A 122 -13.34 13.68 -1.28
CA GLU A 122 -13.59 15.10 -1.02
C GLU A 122 -14.20 15.31 0.37
N LYS A 123 -15.12 14.43 0.80
CA LYS A 123 -15.69 14.46 2.14
C LYS A 123 -14.64 14.15 3.22
N GLU A 124 -13.86 13.09 3.06
CA GLU A 124 -12.79 12.72 4.01
C GLU A 124 -11.73 13.82 4.09
N LYS A 125 -11.33 14.41 2.96
CA LYS A 125 -10.41 15.55 2.93
C LYS A 125 -10.98 16.77 3.65
N LYS A 126 -12.27 17.07 3.44
CA LYS A 126 -12.97 18.16 4.13
C LYS A 126 -13.08 17.89 5.63
N ASP A 127 -13.45 16.68 6.03
CA ASP A 127 -13.58 16.28 7.43
C ASP A 127 -12.21 16.31 8.14
N LYS A 128 -11.13 15.97 7.43
CA LYS A 128 -9.75 16.04 7.93
C LYS A 128 -9.24 17.48 8.04
N GLU A 129 -9.42 18.31 7.01
CA GLU A 129 -9.09 19.74 7.05
C GLU A 129 -9.90 20.46 8.15
N GLU A 130 -11.17 20.09 8.31
CA GLU A 130 -12.04 20.56 9.38
C GLU A 130 -11.57 20.04 10.74
N SER A 131 -11.15 18.79 10.89
CA SER A 131 -10.58 18.25 12.14
C SER A 131 -9.25 18.89 12.53
N GLU A 132 -8.36 19.16 11.58
CA GLU A 132 -7.05 19.79 11.82
C GLU A 132 -7.19 21.29 12.10
N ALA A 133 -8.11 21.97 11.42
CA ALA A 133 -8.52 23.32 11.77
C ALA A 133 -9.31 23.35 13.10
N ALA A 134 -10.04 22.27 13.42
CA ALA A 134 -10.90 22.19 14.59
C ALA A 134 -10.16 21.95 15.92
N ALA A 135 -8.91 21.51 15.88
CA ALA A 135 -8.07 21.41 17.06
C ALA A 135 -7.36 22.74 17.43
N ARG A 136 -7.48 23.79 16.60
CA ARG A 136 -6.81 25.07 16.85
C ARG A 136 -7.42 25.80 18.03
N TYR A 137 -6.60 26.02 19.06
CA TYR A 137 -6.91 26.85 20.20
C TYR A 137 -5.79 27.86 20.46
N ARG A 138 -6.12 28.95 21.14
CA ARG A 138 -5.15 29.92 21.66
C ARG A 138 -5.09 29.82 23.17
N ILE A 139 -3.89 29.79 23.71
CA ILE A 139 -3.66 29.78 25.16
C ILE A 139 -3.99 31.14 25.74
N LEU A 140 -4.73 31.13 26.85
CA LEU A 140 -5.05 32.29 27.66
C LEU A 140 -4.18 32.31 28.91
N LEU A 141 -4.25 33.41 29.67
CA LEU A 141 -3.64 33.47 31.00
C LEU A 141 -4.22 32.36 31.89
N PRO A 142 -3.38 31.64 32.66
CA PRO A 142 -3.85 30.58 33.55
C PRO A 142 -4.70 31.14 34.69
N LEU A 143 -5.52 30.28 35.29
CA LEU A 143 -6.25 30.61 36.52
C LEU A 143 -5.26 30.82 37.68
N PRO A 144 -5.64 31.54 38.77
CA PRO A 144 -4.84 31.64 39.99
C PRO A 144 -4.48 30.28 40.62
N THR A 145 -5.26 29.23 40.30
CA THR A 145 -4.98 27.85 40.71
C THR A 145 -3.89 27.16 39.87
N GLY A 146 -3.33 27.84 38.86
CA GLY A 146 -2.32 27.31 37.94
C GLY A 146 -2.88 26.54 36.74
N GLN A 147 -4.20 26.29 36.68
CA GLN A 147 -4.84 25.60 35.56
C GLN A 147 -4.74 26.43 34.27
N GLU A 148 -4.17 25.83 33.23
CA GLU A 148 -4.13 26.43 31.89
C GLU A 148 -5.54 26.52 31.28
N LEU A 149 -5.72 27.56 30.48
CA LEU A 149 -6.95 27.90 29.79
C LEU A 149 -6.65 28.03 28.29
N ALA A 150 -7.55 27.55 27.44
CA ALA A 150 -7.47 27.81 26.02
C ALA A 150 -8.82 28.17 25.44
N ILE A 151 -8.82 29.08 24.47
CA ILE A 151 -10.01 29.42 23.68
C ILE A 151 -9.95 28.73 22.33
N CYS A 152 -10.99 27.98 21.99
CA CYS A 152 -11.11 27.30 20.71
C CYS A 152 -11.31 28.32 19.58
N GLN A 153 -10.48 28.26 18.54
CA GLN A 153 -10.50 29.17 17.38
C GLN A 153 -10.93 28.48 16.09
N ALA A 154 -10.86 27.15 16.10
CA ALA A 154 -11.60 26.24 15.26
C ALA A 154 -13.05 26.67 14.97
N ARG A 155 -13.46 26.75 13.69
CA ARG A 155 -14.88 26.84 13.29
C ARG A 155 -15.59 25.49 13.50
N SER A 156 -15.73 25.09 14.75
CA SER A 156 -16.40 23.86 15.17
C SER A 156 -17.57 24.17 16.12
N ALA A 157 -18.24 23.14 16.63
CA ALA A 157 -19.22 23.27 17.72
C ALA A 157 -18.64 23.90 19.01
N CYS A 158 -17.31 24.00 19.08
CA CYS A 158 -16.58 24.61 20.19
C CYS A 158 -16.09 26.02 19.90
N TYR A 159 -16.42 26.64 18.77
CA TYR A 159 -15.87 27.95 18.40
C TYR A 159 -16.09 28.99 19.51
N TYR A 160 -15.00 29.65 19.93
CA TYR A 160 -14.92 30.58 21.06
C TYR A 160 -15.23 30.03 22.46
N LYS A 161 -15.41 28.72 22.62
CA LYS A 161 -15.47 28.12 23.96
C LYS A 161 -14.10 28.19 24.62
N VAL A 162 -14.10 28.60 25.89
CA VAL A 162 -12.93 28.52 26.77
C VAL A 162 -12.97 27.18 27.49
N LEU A 163 -11.92 26.40 27.32
CA LEU A 163 -11.73 25.12 27.99
C LEU A 163 -10.66 25.27 29.07
N VAL A 164 -10.94 24.70 30.25
CA VAL A 164 -10.08 24.76 31.44
C VAL A 164 -9.47 23.39 31.67
N CYS A 165 -8.16 23.34 31.82
CA CYS A 165 -7.48 22.10 32.17
C CYS A 165 -7.95 21.57 33.52
N PRO A 166 -8.19 20.25 33.68
CA PRO A 166 -8.58 19.68 34.97
C PRO A 166 -7.55 19.93 36.07
N ARG A 167 -7.98 19.95 37.35
CA ARG A 167 -7.11 20.25 38.49
C ARG A 167 -6.02 19.20 38.69
N GLU A 168 -6.30 17.96 38.34
CA GLU A 168 -5.39 16.83 38.43
C GLU A 168 -4.35 16.81 37.29
N CYS A 169 -4.51 17.65 36.27
CA CYS A 169 -3.50 17.89 35.22
C CYS A 169 -3.57 19.36 34.74
N PRO A 170 -3.13 20.34 35.55
CA PRO A 170 -3.34 21.75 35.24
C PRO A 170 -2.56 22.24 34.01
N HIS A 171 -1.52 21.50 33.59
CA HIS A 171 -0.62 21.86 32.50
C HIS A 171 -0.80 20.98 31.27
N ARG A 172 -0.79 21.56 30.07
CA ARG A 172 -0.85 20.79 28.81
C ARG A 172 0.47 20.14 28.43
N ARG A 173 1.58 20.74 28.86
CA ARG A 173 2.93 20.26 28.54
C ARG A 173 3.75 20.03 29.82
N PRO A 174 3.36 19.08 30.69
CA PRO A 174 4.20 18.75 31.84
C PRO A 174 5.48 18.06 31.37
N THR A 175 6.61 18.40 31.98
CA THR A 175 7.93 17.82 31.70
C THR A 175 8.05 16.40 32.23
N LYS A 176 7.41 16.06 33.36
CA LYS A 176 7.49 14.73 33.99
C LYS A 176 6.32 13.84 33.58
N ASN A 177 6.26 13.44 32.30
CA ASN A 177 5.17 12.57 31.83
C ASN A 177 5.26 11.12 32.35
N LYS A 178 6.33 10.76 33.07
CA LYS A 178 6.36 9.53 33.87
C LYS A 178 5.30 9.52 34.98
N ASP A 179 5.14 10.64 35.67
CA ASP A 179 4.38 10.72 36.93
C ASP A 179 3.19 11.69 36.85
N THR A 180 3.17 12.59 35.87
CA THR A 180 2.14 13.63 35.71
C THR A 180 1.42 13.49 34.37
N LYS A 181 0.08 13.47 34.41
CA LYS A 181 -0.73 13.53 33.18
C LYS A 181 -0.72 14.95 32.61
N SER A 182 -0.83 15.05 31.30
CA SER A 182 -1.03 16.31 30.59
C SER A 182 -2.51 16.62 30.38
N CYS A 183 -2.83 17.91 30.35
CA CYS A 183 -4.10 18.40 29.82
C CYS A 183 -4.13 18.31 28.30
N PHE A 184 -5.07 17.53 27.78
CA PHE A 184 -5.40 17.48 26.36
C PHE A 184 -6.67 18.27 26.09
N ILE A 185 -6.56 19.33 25.29
CA ILE A 185 -7.67 20.19 24.91
C ILE A 185 -8.21 19.74 23.55
N ASP A 186 -9.48 19.36 23.52
CA ASP A 186 -10.20 18.94 22.32
C ASP A 186 -11.24 19.99 21.92
N CYS A 187 -10.88 20.81 20.94
CA CYS A 187 -11.75 21.84 20.37
C CYS A 187 -12.61 21.35 19.20
N THR A 188 -12.70 20.03 18.97
CA THR A 188 -13.45 19.46 17.83
C THR A 188 -14.97 19.50 18.06
N SER A 189 -15.62 18.36 18.23
CA SER A 189 -17.05 18.27 18.56
C SER A 189 -17.30 18.10 20.06
N LYS A 190 -16.30 17.61 20.81
CA LYS A 190 -16.45 17.27 22.23
C LYS A 190 -16.34 18.47 23.18
N CYS A 191 -15.55 19.47 22.82
CA CYS A 191 -15.30 20.67 23.62
C CYS A 191 -14.85 20.33 25.05
N GLU A 192 -13.86 19.43 25.19
CA GLU A 192 -13.43 18.93 26.50
C GLU A 192 -11.93 19.12 26.73
N ALA A 193 -11.56 19.28 28.00
CA ALA A 193 -10.19 19.20 28.46
C ALA A 193 -10.05 17.95 29.35
N THR A 194 -9.14 17.03 28.98
CA THR A 194 -9.02 15.72 29.62
C THR A 194 -7.58 15.41 29.99
N CYS A 195 -7.37 14.64 31.06
CA CYS A 195 -6.03 14.24 31.47
C CYS A 195 -5.54 13.00 30.72
N LYS A 196 -4.48 13.14 29.94
CA LYS A 196 -3.86 12.07 29.15
C LYS A 196 -2.35 12.01 29.38
N TRP A 197 -1.78 10.82 29.30
CA TRP A 197 -0.33 10.66 29.29
C TRP A 197 0.25 11.09 27.94
N ARG A 198 1.30 11.93 27.92
CA ARG A 198 2.10 12.20 26.71
C ARG A 198 3.30 11.25 26.66
N LYS A 199 3.01 9.95 26.60
CA LYS A 199 4.00 8.90 26.49
C LYS A 199 3.62 7.92 25.39
N THR A 200 4.61 7.26 24.83
CA THR A 200 4.41 6.14 23.90
C THR A 200 3.49 5.09 24.53
N ASN A 201 2.41 4.73 23.84
CA ASN A 201 1.56 3.61 24.22
C ASN A 201 1.84 2.39 23.33
N CYS A 202 2.66 1.47 23.83
CA CYS A 202 3.05 0.23 23.13
C CYS A 202 1.92 -0.81 22.95
N ASN A 203 0.70 -0.51 23.41
CA ASN A 203 -0.50 -1.30 23.14
C ASN A 203 -1.53 -0.55 22.29
N GLY A 204 -1.26 0.71 21.93
CA GLY A 204 -2.14 1.51 21.08
C GLY A 204 -1.94 1.20 19.61
N TYR A 205 -2.92 1.58 18.79
CA TYR A 205 -2.82 1.56 17.33
C TYR A 205 -1.55 2.27 16.85
N GLY A 206 -0.92 1.68 15.84
CA GLY A 206 0.31 2.21 15.26
C GLY A 206 1.53 2.11 16.17
N SER A 207 1.51 1.25 17.20
CA SER A 207 2.70 1.05 18.04
C SER A 207 3.71 0.11 17.38
N LEU A 208 4.98 0.40 17.65
CA LEU A 208 6.19 -0.33 17.27
C LEU A 208 7.15 -0.30 18.46
N CYS A 209 7.14 -1.35 19.28
CA CYS A 209 7.90 -1.43 20.52
C CYS A 209 8.48 -2.83 20.71
N TYR A 210 9.33 -3.03 21.72
CA TYR A 210 9.90 -4.34 22.04
C TYR A 210 10.71 -4.93 20.86
N ASP A 211 10.57 -6.24 20.57
CA ASP A 211 11.46 -7.03 19.70
C ASP A 211 10.88 -7.47 18.33
N PRO A 212 10.71 -6.53 17.39
CA PRO A 212 9.68 -5.51 17.46
C PRO A 212 8.28 -6.11 17.28
N ARG A 213 7.43 -5.79 18.25
CA ARG A 213 5.98 -5.98 18.24
C ARG A 213 5.30 -4.74 17.69
N PHE A 214 4.33 -4.98 16.81
CA PHE A 214 3.49 -3.98 16.17
C PHE A 214 2.03 -4.11 16.63
N VAL A 215 1.30 -3.01 16.58
CA VAL A 215 -0.17 -3.00 16.59
C VAL A 215 -0.65 -2.25 15.36
N GLY A 216 -1.34 -2.96 14.47
CA GLY A 216 -1.83 -2.44 13.20
C GLY A 216 -2.91 -1.36 13.34
N GLY A 217 -3.23 -0.71 12.23
CA GLY A 217 -4.38 0.20 12.11
C GLY A 217 -5.73 -0.51 12.29
N ASP A 218 -5.75 -1.81 12.03
CA ASP A 218 -6.85 -2.74 12.30
C ASP A 218 -6.91 -3.20 13.79
N GLY A 219 -5.96 -2.77 14.62
CA GLY A 219 -5.85 -3.13 16.03
C GLY A 219 -5.23 -4.51 16.26
N VAL A 220 -4.86 -5.24 15.21
CA VAL A 220 -4.24 -6.56 15.33
C VAL A 220 -2.78 -6.41 15.73
N MET A 221 -2.41 -7.13 16.80
CA MET A 221 -1.03 -7.24 17.25
C MET A 221 -0.27 -8.26 16.41
N PHE A 222 0.96 -7.93 16.00
CA PHE A 222 1.83 -8.87 15.29
C PHE A 222 3.31 -8.57 15.51
N TYR A 223 4.16 -9.54 15.22
CA TYR A 223 5.62 -9.39 15.22
C TYR A 223 6.14 -9.32 13.79
N PHE A 224 7.12 -8.46 13.56
CA PHE A 224 7.89 -8.44 12.32
C PHE A 224 9.36 -8.44 12.69
N HIS A 225 10.06 -9.54 12.44
CA HIS A 225 11.43 -9.68 12.92
C HIS A 225 12.43 -8.89 12.07
N GLY A 226 12.21 -8.80 10.75
CA GLY A 226 13.22 -8.25 9.86
C GLY A 226 14.55 -8.99 9.96
N SER A 227 15.65 -8.27 9.74
CA SER A 227 17.01 -8.79 9.87
C SER A 227 17.88 -7.81 10.65
N LYS A 228 18.88 -8.33 11.37
CA LYS A 228 19.94 -7.52 11.95
C LYS A 228 20.58 -6.66 10.86
N ASP A 229 20.83 -5.39 11.17
CA ASP A 229 21.40 -4.35 10.30
C ASP A 229 20.56 -4.08 9.04
N GLY A 230 19.32 -4.58 9.00
CA GLY A 230 18.38 -4.39 7.90
C GLY A 230 17.65 -3.05 7.96
N ASN A 231 17.16 -2.60 6.80
CA ASN A 231 16.31 -1.42 6.69
C ASN A 231 14.98 -1.81 6.06
N PHE A 232 13.87 -1.32 6.63
CA PHE A 232 12.54 -1.69 6.18
C PHE A 232 11.60 -0.48 6.15
N ALA A 233 10.77 -0.40 5.12
CA ALA A 233 9.68 0.56 5.02
C ALA A 233 8.54 0.16 5.98
N ILE A 234 8.41 0.91 7.07
CA ILE A 234 7.32 0.75 8.05
C ILE A 234 6.02 1.29 7.47
N VAL A 235 6.09 2.43 6.79
CA VAL A 235 4.98 3.06 6.05
C VAL A 235 5.54 3.59 4.73
N SER A 236 4.81 3.39 3.63
CA SER A 236 5.10 4.02 2.34
C SER A 236 3.78 4.37 1.66
N ASP A 237 3.57 5.68 1.50
CA ASP A 237 2.44 6.27 0.81
C ASP A 237 2.95 7.39 -0.11
N ASN A 238 2.10 7.99 -0.93
CA ASN A 238 2.51 8.98 -1.93
C ASN A 238 3.27 10.17 -1.34
N ASN A 239 2.87 10.64 -0.14
CA ASN A 239 3.41 11.86 0.50
C ASN A 239 4.22 11.59 1.77
N LEU A 240 4.31 10.33 2.21
CA LEU A 240 4.96 9.95 3.47
C LEU A 240 5.63 8.59 3.30
N GLN A 241 6.91 8.50 3.65
CA GLN A 241 7.58 7.23 3.89
C GLN A 241 8.31 7.25 5.21
N ILE A 242 8.18 6.17 5.97
CA ILE A 242 8.91 5.98 7.22
C ILE A 242 9.69 4.69 7.09
N ASN A 243 11.02 4.81 7.07
CA ASN A 243 11.92 3.67 7.13
C ASN A 243 12.42 3.47 8.56
N ALA A 244 12.68 2.22 8.93
CA ALA A 244 13.31 1.86 10.18
C ALA A 244 14.60 1.08 9.93
N HIS A 245 15.65 1.40 10.69
CA HIS A 245 16.88 0.63 10.78
C HIS A 245 16.82 -0.31 11.98
N PHE A 246 17.07 -1.60 11.73
CA PHE A 246 17.00 -2.64 12.73
C PHE A 246 18.40 -3.00 13.21
N ILE A 247 18.61 -2.95 14.52
CA ILE A 247 19.77 -3.56 15.18
C ILE A 247 19.39 -4.93 15.70
N GLY A 248 20.38 -5.77 16.03
CA GLY A 248 20.08 -7.10 16.52
C GLY A 248 21.27 -7.96 16.86
N THR A 249 20.97 -9.18 17.29
CA THR A 249 21.94 -10.24 17.59
C THR A 249 21.40 -11.60 17.15
N ARG A 250 22.32 -12.52 16.83
CA ARG A 250 21.99 -13.92 16.53
C ARG A 250 22.86 -14.85 17.37
N PRO A 251 22.34 -15.30 18.53
CA PRO A 251 22.95 -16.39 19.27
C PRO A 251 23.20 -17.63 18.41
N VAL A 252 24.29 -18.34 18.71
CA VAL A 252 24.65 -19.59 18.03
C VAL A 252 23.49 -20.59 18.12
N GLY A 253 23.15 -21.23 17.00
CA GLY A 253 22.06 -22.20 16.92
C GLY A 253 20.69 -21.60 16.62
N ARG A 254 20.53 -20.27 16.60
CA ARG A 254 19.28 -19.63 16.12
C ARG A 254 19.30 -19.45 14.60
N THR A 255 18.13 -19.66 14.00
CA THR A 255 17.89 -19.43 12.56
C THR A 255 17.46 -18.00 12.24
N ARG A 256 17.13 -17.20 13.27
CA ARG A 256 16.61 -15.84 13.16
C ARG A 256 17.29 -14.90 14.14
N ASP A 257 17.37 -13.64 13.75
CA ASP A 257 17.86 -12.55 14.60
C ASP A 257 16.83 -12.20 15.68
N TYR A 258 17.32 -11.82 16.85
CA TYR A 258 16.60 -10.89 17.71
C TYR A 258 16.88 -9.48 17.20
N THR A 259 15.85 -8.66 17.11
CA THR A 259 15.97 -7.33 16.50
C THR A 259 15.17 -6.28 17.25
N TRP A 260 15.64 -5.03 17.14
CA TRP A 260 15.01 -3.84 17.69
C TRP A 260 15.21 -2.67 16.74
N VAL A 261 14.37 -1.63 16.85
CA VAL A 261 14.46 -0.45 15.99
C VAL A 261 15.46 0.53 16.59
N GLN A 262 16.57 0.80 15.91
CA GLN A 262 17.54 1.79 16.35
C GLN A 262 17.23 3.18 15.80
N ALA A 263 16.78 3.27 14.55
CA ALA A 263 16.55 4.56 13.90
C ALA A 263 15.30 4.56 13.04
N LEU A 264 14.66 5.72 12.95
CA LEU A 264 13.56 6.03 12.05
C LEU A 264 13.98 7.17 11.14
N ASN A 265 13.61 7.09 9.86
CA ASN A 265 13.72 8.18 8.90
C ASN A 265 12.35 8.47 8.29
N VAL A 266 11.80 9.62 8.62
CA VAL A 266 10.55 10.15 8.08
C VAL A 266 10.86 11.01 6.87
N MET A 267 10.44 10.53 5.71
CA MET A 267 10.57 11.19 4.42
C MET A 267 9.21 11.75 4.00
N PHE A 268 9.21 13.04 3.67
CA PHE A 268 8.03 13.77 3.19
C PHE A 268 8.52 14.90 2.29
N GLU A 269 7.78 15.21 1.23
CA GLU A 269 8.23 16.19 0.22
C GLU A 269 9.65 15.80 -0.27
N ASN A 270 10.65 16.65 -0.01
CA ASN A 270 12.07 16.37 -0.24
C ASN A 270 12.90 16.31 1.04
N HIS A 271 12.24 16.33 2.19
CA HIS A 271 12.85 16.43 3.50
C HIS A 271 13.02 15.05 4.15
N LYS A 272 14.03 14.95 5.01
CA LYS A 272 14.36 13.75 5.80
C LYS A 272 14.51 14.14 7.26
N LEU A 273 13.67 13.57 8.10
CA LEU A 273 13.75 13.70 9.55
C LEU A 273 14.16 12.37 10.16
N VAL A 274 15.36 12.32 10.72
CA VAL A 274 15.94 11.12 11.34
C VAL A 274 15.90 11.24 12.85
N ILE A 275 15.41 10.20 13.51
CA ILE A 275 15.51 10.01 14.96
C ILE A 275 16.22 8.68 15.19
N ALA A 276 17.31 8.67 15.94
CA ALA A 276 18.09 7.47 16.20
C ALA A 276 18.42 7.34 17.68
N ALA A 277 18.35 6.12 18.22
CA ALA A 277 18.93 5.76 19.50
C ALA A 277 20.45 5.68 19.36
N ASN A 278 21.17 6.38 20.23
CA ASN A 278 22.62 6.36 20.30
C ASN A 278 23.06 5.03 20.88
N ARG A 279 24.13 4.45 20.33
CA ARG A 279 24.80 3.31 20.95
C ARG A 279 25.40 3.75 22.27
N VAL A 280 25.04 3.09 23.37
CA VAL A 280 25.54 3.39 24.71
C VAL A 280 26.08 2.12 25.35
N THR A 281 27.25 2.23 25.98
CA THR A 281 27.93 1.08 26.61
C THR A 281 27.22 0.65 27.89
N GLN A 282 26.81 1.62 28.69
CA GLN A 282 25.99 1.46 29.88
C GLN A 282 24.86 2.48 29.83
N TRP A 283 23.68 2.06 30.26
CA TRP A 283 22.53 2.95 30.31
C TRP A 283 22.65 3.93 31.48
N ASP A 284 22.51 5.23 31.18
CA ASP A 284 22.39 6.30 32.17
C ASP A 284 21.03 6.98 32.00
N GLU A 285 20.18 6.90 33.02
CA GLU A 285 18.86 7.54 33.00
C GLU A 285 18.94 9.08 33.01
N LYS A 286 20.10 9.64 33.35
CA LYS A 286 20.32 11.09 33.44
C LYS A 286 20.86 11.71 32.16
N ALA A 287 21.11 10.92 31.12
CA ALA A 287 21.59 11.40 29.83
C ALA A 287 20.62 11.00 28.71
N ASP A 288 20.48 11.85 27.70
CA ASP A 288 19.77 11.47 26.49
C ASP A 288 20.63 10.53 25.64
N ALA A 289 20.00 9.47 25.17
CA ALA A 289 20.57 8.45 24.31
C ALA A 289 19.91 8.48 22.92
N PHE A 290 19.56 9.67 22.40
CA PHE A 290 19.09 9.82 21.03
C PHE A 290 19.77 10.97 20.30
N THR A 291 19.68 10.92 18.97
CA THR A 291 20.07 11.99 18.05
C THR A 291 18.90 12.28 17.11
N ILE A 292 18.66 13.56 16.83
CA ILE A 292 17.65 14.01 15.86
C ILE A 292 18.35 14.83 14.77
N ARG A 293 18.04 14.54 13.50
CA ARG A 293 18.57 15.31 12.36
C ARG A 293 17.46 15.66 11.38
N TYR A 294 17.44 16.91 10.92
CA TYR A 294 16.57 17.37 9.84
C TYR A 294 17.43 17.76 8.65
N ASP A 295 17.24 17.10 7.51
CA ASP A 295 18.04 17.25 6.28
C ASP A 295 19.56 17.14 6.48
N GLY A 296 19.96 16.37 7.48
CA GLY A 296 21.36 16.18 7.85
C GLY A 296 21.89 17.19 8.88
N GLU A 297 21.15 18.23 9.21
CA GLU A 297 21.50 19.14 10.29
C GLU A 297 21.09 18.57 11.64
N LEU A 298 21.98 18.67 12.64
CA LEU A 298 21.72 18.20 13.99
C LEU A 298 20.74 19.13 14.69
N ILE A 299 19.70 18.56 15.30
CA ILE A 299 18.77 19.30 16.16
C ILE A 299 19.18 19.10 17.62
N THR A 300 19.47 20.21 18.30
CA THR A 300 19.69 20.23 19.74
C THR A 300 18.40 20.66 20.44
N LEU A 301 17.88 19.80 21.30
CA LEU A 301 16.78 20.13 22.20
C LEU A 301 17.36 20.44 23.59
N PRO A 302 17.38 21.70 24.02
CA PRO A 302 17.73 22.07 25.39
C PRO A 302 17.09 21.18 26.46
N GLU A 303 17.74 21.08 27.60
CA GLU A 303 17.22 20.37 28.78
C GLU A 303 16.26 21.26 29.59
N ASP A 304 15.48 22.11 28.91
CA ASP A 304 14.50 23.00 29.54
C ASP A 304 13.08 22.44 29.44
N GLU A 305 12.22 22.88 30.36
CA GLU A 305 10.90 22.28 30.64
C GLU A 305 9.90 22.37 29.49
N GLN A 306 10.18 23.16 28.45
CA GLN A 306 9.31 23.35 27.29
C GLN A 306 10.08 23.26 25.97
N SER A 307 11.23 22.57 25.98
CA SER A 307 12.10 22.47 24.82
C SER A 307 11.34 22.01 23.59
N GLU A 308 11.30 22.90 22.61
CA GLU A 308 10.61 22.71 21.36
C GLU A 308 11.47 23.25 20.23
N TRP A 309 11.60 22.44 19.19
CA TRP A 309 12.17 22.84 17.93
C TRP A 309 11.06 22.89 16.88
N ARG A 310 11.05 23.95 16.08
CA ARG A 310 10.07 24.15 15.00
C ARG A 310 10.79 24.47 13.70
N ALA A 311 10.27 23.92 12.61
CA ALA A 311 10.61 24.34 11.26
C ALA A 311 9.36 24.34 10.38
N ILE A 312 9.44 25.05 9.27
CA ILE A 312 8.40 25.08 8.25
C ILE A 312 9.04 24.62 6.94
N SER A 313 8.51 23.56 6.33
CA SER A 313 8.96 23.10 5.01
C SER A 313 8.49 24.04 3.89
N GLY A 314 9.02 23.84 2.68
CA GLY A 314 8.65 24.65 1.51
C GLY A 314 7.14 24.68 1.21
N GLN A 315 6.38 23.66 1.59
CA GLN A 315 4.93 23.62 1.42
C GLN A 315 4.13 24.20 2.60
N LYS A 316 4.77 25.04 3.44
CA LYS A 316 4.18 25.58 4.68
C LYS A 316 3.79 24.48 5.67
N ARG A 317 4.45 23.31 5.62
CA ARG A 317 4.21 22.23 6.57
C ARG A 317 5.02 22.48 7.82
N GLU A 318 4.34 22.63 8.95
CA GLU A 318 5.01 22.80 10.23
C GLU A 318 5.51 21.44 10.75
N ILE A 319 6.80 21.41 11.10
CA ILE A 319 7.44 20.33 11.85
C ILE A 319 7.66 20.82 13.27
N VAL A 320 7.19 20.05 14.25
CA VAL A 320 7.35 20.34 15.67
C VAL A 320 7.99 19.14 16.34
N ILE A 321 9.06 19.37 17.09
CA ILE A 321 9.71 18.36 17.90
C ILE A 321 9.77 18.90 19.33
N GLU A 322 9.15 18.21 20.27
CA GLU A 322 9.07 18.65 21.65
C GLU A 322 9.48 17.54 22.61
N ARG A 323 10.14 17.92 23.71
CA ARG A 323 10.37 16.99 24.81
C ARG A 323 9.05 16.60 25.45
N THR A 324 8.95 15.31 25.77
CA THR A 324 7.84 14.77 26.55
C THR A 324 8.29 14.18 27.87
N ASP A 325 9.57 13.97 28.11
CA ASP A 325 10.07 13.67 29.45
C ASP A 325 11.38 14.41 29.70
N GLU A 326 11.87 14.41 30.94
CA GLU A 326 13.16 15.01 31.28
C GLU A 326 14.29 14.44 30.41
N ARG A 327 14.20 13.15 30.08
CA ARG A 327 15.15 12.40 29.24
C ARG A 327 14.46 11.39 28.33
N ASN A 328 15.12 11.11 27.20
CA ASN A 328 14.89 9.97 26.32
C ASN A 328 13.48 9.88 25.69
N SER A 329 12.66 10.93 25.76
CA SER A 329 11.29 10.92 25.26
C SER A 329 10.95 12.20 24.51
N VAL A 330 10.52 12.05 23.25
CA VAL A 330 10.17 13.16 22.37
C VAL A 330 8.88 12.89 21.63
N ARG A 331 8.14 13.95 21.35
CA ARG A 331 7.03 13.92 20.39
C ARG A 331 7.45 14.68 19.15
N VAL A 332 7.22 14.04 18.01
CA VAL A 332 7.43 14.63 16.70
C VAL A 332 6.07 14.78 16.02
N LEU A 333 5.79 15.95 15.46
CA LEU A 333 4.63 16.21 14.64
C LEU A 333 5.11 16.74 13.29
N VAL A 334 4.79 16.03 12.22
CA VAL A 334 4.86 16.53 10.85
C VAL A 334 3.43 16.82 10.43
N SER A 335 3.06 18.10 10.46
CA SER A 335 1.67 18.54 10.31
C SER A 335 1.01 17.93 9.09
N GLY A 336 -0.20 17.41 9.26
CA GLY A 336 -0.96 16.80 8.17
C GLY A 336 -0.50 15.42 7.73
N LEU A 337 0.59 14.85 8.28
CA LEU A 337 1.11 13.53 7.89
C LEU A 337 1.12 12.55 9.08
N VAL A 338 1.91 12.85 10.11
CA VAL A 338 2.15 11.91 11.21
C VAL A 338 2.52 12.63 12.51
N GLN A 339 2.01 12.12 13.62
CA GLN A 339 2.55 12.36 14.95
C GLN A 339 3.24 11.07 15.44
N MET A 340 4.40 11.20 16.06
CA MET A 340 5.16 10.10 16.65
C MET A 340 5.46 10.42 18.11
N ASP A 341 5.08 9.53 19.01
CA ASP A 341 5.52 9.54 20.40
C ASP A 341 6.65 8.51 20.55
N ILE A 342 7.88 8.97 20.77
CA ILE A 342 9.10 8.15 20.76
C ILE A 342 9.74 8.14 22.15
N LYS A 343 10.14 6.96 22.59
CA LYS A 343 10.94 6.75 23.80
C LYS A 343 12.15 5.86 23.51
N VAL A 344 13.31 6.25 24.02
CA VAL A 344 14.51 5.38 24.00
C VAL A 344 14.50 4.47 25.22
N ARG A 345 14.78 3.19 25.02
CA ARG A 345 14.89 2.19 26.07
C ARG A 345 16.14 1.33 25.88
N PRO A 346 16.87 0.99 26.96
CA PRO A 346 17.90 -0.04 26.91
C PRO A 346 17.26 -1.42 27.02
N ILE A 347 18.04 -2.46 26.75
CA ILE A 347 17.73 -3.82 27.18
C ILE A 347 18.45 -4.07 28.50
N GLY A 348 17.67 -4.34 29.54
CA GLY A 348 18.21 -4.57 30.89
C GLY A 348 18.93 -5.92 31.01
N LYS A 349 19.81 -6.04 32.00
CA LYS A 349 20.49 -7.33 32.31
C LYS A 349 19.50 -8.47 32.58
N GLU A 350 18.44 -8.17 33.32
CA GLU A 350 17.42 -9.15 33.66
C GLU A 350 16.60 -9.56 32.44
N GLU A 351 16.22 -8.61 31.60
CA GLU A 351 15.54 -8.89 30.34
C GLU A 351 16.41 -9.76 29.42
N ASN A 352 17.67 -9.37 29.23
CA ASN A 352 18.65 -10.16 28.46
C ASN A 352 18.80 -11.58 29.01
N ARG A 353 18.81 -11.76 30.34
CA ARG A 353 18.90 -13.07 31.00
C ARG A 353 17.64 -13.92 30.76
N VAL A 354 16.45 -13.34 30.96
CA VAL A 354 15.17 -14.05 30.83
C VAL A 354 14.90 -14.46 29.39
N HIS A 355 15.21 -13.59 28.42
CA HIS A 355 14.98 -13.86 27.00
C HIS A 355 16.17 -14.52 26.29
N ASN A 356 17.30 -14.68 27.00
CA ASN A 356 18.56 -15.24 26.50
C ASN A 356 19.01 -14.59 25.17
N TYR A 357 18.98 -13.25 25.12
CA TYR A 357 19.43 -12.52 23.92
C TYR A 357 20.94 -12.63 23.70
N GLN A 358 21.71 -12.90 24.77
CA GLN A 358 23.18 -12.99 24.74
C GLN A 358 23.83 -11.70 24.24
N LEU A 359 23.32 -10.57 24.72
CA LEU A 359 23.89 -9.26 24.37
C LEU A 359 25.33 -9.12 24.89
N PRO A 360 26.21 -8.43 24.14
CA PRO A 360 27.55 -8.09 24.60
C PRO A 360 27.51 -7.21 25.85
N LYS A 361 28.57 -7.26 26.66
CA LYS A 361 28.63 -6.58 27.97
C LYS A 361 28.80 -5.06 27.87
N ASP A 362 29.29 -4.58 26.73
CA ASP A 362 29.65 -3.19 26.44
C ASP A 362 28.63 -2.50 25.52
N ASP A 363 27.39 -2.99 25.48
CA ASP A 363 26.30 -2.39 24.72
C ASP A 363 24.97 -2.59 25.44
N ALA A 364 24.28 -1.49 25.75
CA ALA A 364 22.96 -1.53 26.38
C ALA A 364 21.83 -1.81 25.38
N PHE A 365 22.12 -1.86 24.07
CA PHE A 365 21.14 -2.05 23.00
C PHE A 365 19.98 -1.05 23.11
N ALA A 366 20.33 0.23 23.21
CA ALA A 366 19.36 1.31 23.21
C ALA A 366 18.57 1.30 21.89
N HIS A 367 17.25 1.31 21.99
CA HIS A 367 16.33 1.22 20.85
C HIS A 367 15.11 2.12 21.07
N LEU A 368 14.34 2.32 19.99
CA LEU A 368 13.18 3.19 19.94
C LEU A 368 11.90 2.38 20.14
N GLU A 369 11.13 2.76 21.15
CA GLU A 369 9.72 2.44 21.27
C GLU A 369 8.92 3.61 20.69
N THR A 370 8.10 3.36 19.68
CA THR A 370 7.39 4.41 18.94
C THR A 370 5.90 4.11 18.85
N GLN A 371 5.08 5.14 18.98
CA GLN A 371 3.68 5.10 18.64
C GLN A 371 3.40 6.12 17.54
N PHE A 372 2.95 5.64 16.40
CA PHE A 372 2.53 6.46 15.27
C PHE A 372 1.03 6.77 15.35
N LYS A 373 0.69 8.03 15.12
CA LYS A 373 -0.65 8.47 14.77
C LYS A 373 -0.60 9.11 13.40
N PHE A 374 -1.05 8.38 12.39
CA PHE A 374 -1.12 8.89 11.04
C PHE A 374 -2.34 9.78 10.86
N LEU A 375 -2.18 10.87 10.12
CA LEU A 375 -3.20 11.88 9.92
C LEU A 375 -3.83 11.78 8.52
N ASP A 376 -3.08 11.28 7.53
CA ASP A 376 -3.45 11.34 6.10
C ASP A 376 -2.93 10.18 5.26
N LEU A 377 -3.27 8.96 5.63
CA LEU A 377 -2.92 7.82 4.79
C LEU A 377 -3.95 7.65 3.67
N SER A 378 -3.48 7.40 2.46
CA SER A 378 -4.31 6.99 1.34
C SER A 378 -4.81 5.55 1.53
N GLU A 379 -5.91 5.21 0.87
CA GLU A 379 -6.45 3.84 0.87
C GLU A 379 -5.48 2.80 0.24
N LEU A 380 -4.39 3.26 -0.39
CA LEU A 380 -3.37 2.42 -1.03
C LEU A 380 -2.04 2.41 -0.27
N VAL A 381 -2.02 2.87 0.98
CA VAL A 381 -0.82 2.88 1.82
C VAL A 381 -0.19 1.48 1.93
N GLU A 382 1.12 1.43 1.82
CA GLU A 382 1.95 0.24 1.93
C GLU A 382 2.93 0.34 3.10
N GLY A 383 3.73 -0.70 3.31
CA GLY A 383 4.70 -0.80 4.41
C GLY A 383 4.31 -1.89 5.41
N VAL A 384 5.26 -2.29 6.25
CA VAL A 384 5.05 -3.33 7.28
C VAL A 384 3.84 -3.02 8.16
N LEU A 385 3.76 -1.79 8.65
CA LEU A 385 2.65 -1.27 9.44
C LEU A 385 1.61 -0.58 8.54
N GLY A 386 2.04 0.21 7.56
CA GLY A 386 1.15 1.04 6.75
C GLY A 386 0.03 0.24 6.07
N LYS A 387 0.32 -0.94 5.51
CA LYS A 387 -0.68 -1.78 4.85
C LYS A 387 -1.89 -2.15 5.71
N THR A 388 -1.73 -2.14 7.04
CA THR A 388 -2.78 -2.48 8.03
C THR A 388 -3.82 -1.37 8.21
N TYR A 389 -3.57 -0.18 7.65
CA TYR A 389 -4.49 0.95 7.65
C TYR A 389 -5.39 0.99 6.41
N ARG A 390 -5.20 0.09 5.45
CA ARG A 390 -6.06 0.05 4.26
C ARG A 390 -7.45 -0.48 4.61
N PRO A 391 -8.54 0.09 4.06
CA PRO A 391 -9.90 -0.34 4.35
C PRO A 391 -10.20 -1.81 4.01
N ASP A 392 -9.54 -2.35 2.99
CA ASP A 392 -9.71 -3.72 2.50
C ASP A 392 -8.64 -4.69 3.04
N TYR A 393 -7.79 -4.23 3.96
CA TYR A 393 -6.75 -5.09 4.52
C TYR A 393 -7.35 -6.19 5.39
N VAL A 394 -6.94 -7.43 5.09
CA VAL A 394 -7.22 -8.59 5.93
C VAL A 394 -5.90 -9.09 6.51
N SER A 395 -5.78 -9.07 7.83
CA SER A 395 -4.56 -9.48 8.51
C SER A 395 -4.27 -10.97 8.30
N SER A 396 -3.06 -11.27 7.86
CA SER A 396 -2.55 -12.64 7.77
C SER A 396 -1.96 -13.15 9.09
N ALA A 397 -1.89 -12.29 10.12
CA ALA A 397 -1.35 -12.65 11.42
C ALA A 397 -2.29 -13.65 12.10
N LYS A 398 -1.76 -14.78 12.58
CA LYS A 398 -2.56 -15.83 13.23
C LYS A 398 -3.03 -15.35 14.60
N THR A 399 -4.31 -15.04 14.77
CA THR A 399 -4.84 -14.66 16.08
C THR A 399 -4.84 -15.85 17.04
N GLY A 400 -4.70 -15.58 18.35
CA GLY A 400 -4.74 -16.61 19.40
C GLY A 400 -3.44 -17.38 19.65
N VAL A 401 -2.34 -17.04 18.97
CA VAL A 401 -0.99 -17.55 19.32
C VAL A 401 -0.17 -16.47 20.04
N PRO A 402 0.81 -16.85 20.90
CA PRO A 402 1.55 -15.87 21.71
C PRO A 402 2.35 -14.85 20.91
N MET A 403 2.93 -15.25 19.77
CA MET A 403 3.74 -14.39 18.91
C MET A 403 3.30 -14.54 17.45
N PRO A 404 2.24 -13.84 17.04
CA PRO A 404 1.75 -13.90 15.67
C PRO A 404 2.68 -13.12 14.75
N VAL A 405 3.47 -13.83 13.94
CA VAL A 405 4.42 -13.20 13.03
C VAL A 405 3.76 -12.81 11.72
N MET A 406 3.99 -11.58 11.29
CA MET A 406 3.63 -11.07 9.97
C MET A 406 4.92 -10.95 9.14
N GLY A 407 4.97 -11.64 8.01
CA GLY A 407 6.07 -11.47 7.05
C GLY A 407 5.94 -10.18 6.24
N GLY A 408 6.90 -9.98 5.35
CA GLY A 408 6.92 -8.85 4.41
C GLY A 408 8.32 -8.30 4.16
N GLU A 409 9.36 -8.98 4.64
CA GLU A 409 10.76 -8.62 4.50
C GLU A 409 11.11 -8.42 3.02
N ASP A 410 10.74 -9.36 2.15
CA ASP A 410 10.97 -9.29 0.70
C ASP A 410 10.22 -8.15 -0.01
N LYS A 411 9.17 -7.63 0.61
CA LYS A 411 8.31 -6.57 0.05
C LYS A 411 8.76 -5.18 0.47
N TYR A 412 9.22 -5.05 1.71
CA TYR A 412 9.46 -3.77 2.36
C TYR A 412 10.91 -3.51 2.73
N GLN A 413 11.83 -4.43 2.46
CA GLN A 413 13.26 -4.15 2.62
C GLN A 413 13.69 -3.00 1.71
N THR A 414 14.37 -2.02 2.30
CA THR A 414 14.98 -0.90 1.59
C THR A 414 16.51 -1.08 1.55
N PRO A 415 17.20 -0.61 0.50
CA PRO A 415 18.66 -0.67 0.42
C PRO A 415 19.37 0.08 1.56
N SER A 416 18.74 1.13 2.10
CA SER A 416 19.26 1.94 3.20
C SER A 416 18.14 2.62 3.95
N LEU A 417 18.44 3.17 5.13
CA LEU A 417 17.52 3.99 5.91
C LEU A 417 16.98 5.19 5.10
N PHE A 418 17.77 5.72 4.17
CA PHE A 418 17.45 6.90 3.35
C PHE A 418 16.81 6.57 2.00
N SER A 419 16.68 5.29 1.65
CA SER A 419 16.14 4.91 0.34
C SER A 419 14.61 4.98 0.33
N PRO A 420 14.00 5.74 -0.61
CA PRO A 420 12.55 5.73 -0.78
C PRO A 420 12.05 4.46 -1.48
N THR A 421 12.94 3.58 -1.95
CA THR A 421 12.57 2.45 -2.81
C THR A 421 12.54 1.12 -2.06
N CYS A 422 11.47 0.36 -2.26
CA CYS A 422 11.34 -1.06 -1.96
C CYS A 422 10.33 -1.66 -2.96
N ARG A 423 10.15 -2.98 -2.97
CA ARG A 423 9.31 -3.68 -3.96
C ARG A 423 7.87 -3.17 -4.03
N LEU A 424 7.29 -2.78 -2.89
CA LEU A 424 5.93 -2.23 -2.80
C LEU A 424 5.89 -0.77 -2.34
N CYS A 425 7.03 -0.10 -2.22
CA CYS A 425 7.07 1.30 -1.81
C CYS A 425 6.43 2.18 -2.88
N ARG A 426 5.73 3.23 -2.44
CA ARG A 426 4.92 4.10 -3.29
C ARG A 426 5.33 5.56 -3.25
N PHE A 427 6.13 5.93 -2.25
CA PHE A 427 6.56 7.30 -2.03
C PHE A 427 7.30 7.86 -3.23
N LYS A 428 6.97 9.11 -3.53
CA LYS A 428 7.61 9.88 -4.59
C LYS A 428 8.08 11.19 -3.97
N PRO A 429 9.40 11.41 -3.87
CA PRO A 429 9.92 12.74 -3.58
C PRO A 429 9.34 13.75 -4.57
N GLN A 430 9.09 14.97 -4.13
CA GLN A 430 8.54 15.99 -5.00
C GLN A 430 9.64 16.52 -5.94
N ASP A 431 9.31 16.75 -7.20
CA ASP A 431 10.26 17.43 -8.07
C ASP A 431 10.49 18.85 -7.54
N VAL A 432 11.76 19.22 -7.36
CA VAL A 432 12.12 20.60 -7.01
C VAL A 432 11.81 21.44 -8.25
N SER A 433 10.70 22.18 -8.24
CA SER A 433 10.49 23.22 -9.24
C SER A 433 11.56 24.27 -8.97
N PHE A 434 12.63 24.28 -9.77
CA PHE A 434 13.48 25.44 -9.87
C PHE A 434 12.63 26.57 -10.43
N SER A 435 12.03 27.36 -9.55
CA SER A 435 11.60 28.69 -9.89
C SER A 435 12.86 29.40 -10.36
N ALA A 436 12.98 29.56 -11.67
CA ALA A 436 13.97 30.45 -12.24
C ALA A 436 13.56 31.86 -11.80
N ASP A 437 14.13 32.32 -10.69
CA ASP A 437 14.16 33.74 -10.37
C ASP A 437 15.04 34.40 -11.43
N ILE A 438 14.37 35.09 -12.37
CA ILE A 438 14.98 36.01 -13.35
C ILE A 438 15.09 37.39 -12.70
#